data_AF-A0A963PAS2-F1
#
_entry.id   AF-A0A963PAS2-F1
#
_cell.length_a   1.000
_cell.length_b   1.000
_cell.length_c   1.000
_cell.angle_alpha   90.00
_cell.angle_beta   90.00
_cell.angle_gamma   90.00
#
_symmetry.space_group_name_H-M   'P 1'
#
loop_
_entity.id
_entity.type
_entity.pdbx_description
1 polymer ?
#
loop_
_entity_poly.entity_id
_entity_poly.type
_entity_poly.pdbx_seq_one_letter_code
_entity_poly.pdbx_strand_id
1 'polypeptide(L)'
;MGNDVNLNALRPLSGDTARTRTDAKLQATAEEFEAVFLAQVLRGLSTGLEDSGPLAGNDGDPFADMLQQEYAKLISKSGGIGLADAVLKEMLKMQEHEG
;
A
#
# COMPACT_ATOMS: atom_id res chain seq x y z
N MET A 1 -18.15 52.80 -11.07
CA MET A 1 -18.02 51.36 -11.36
C MET A 1 -17.35 50.70 -10.16
N GLY A 2 -18.13 50.02 -9.31
CA GLY A 2 -17.60 49.21 -8.21
C GLY A 2 -17.22 47.84 -8.75
N ASN A 3 -15.99 47.41 -8.51
CA ASN A 3 -15.56 46.04 -8.79
C ASN A 3 -15.95 45.20 -7.59
N ASP A 4 -17.09 44.52 -7.68
CA ASP A 4 -17.54 43.59 -6.65
C ASP A 4 -16.56 42.42 -6.60
N VAL A 5 -15.66 42.45 -5.62
CA VAL A 5 -14.86 41.29 -5.27
C VAL A 5 -15.85 40.20 -4.85
N ASN A 6 -16.00 39.20 -5.70
CA ASN A 6 -16.82 38.04 -5.42
C ASN A 6 -16.16 37.22 -4.30
N LEU A 7 -16.60 37.46 -3.06
CA LEU A 7 -16.11 36.79 -1.84
C LEU A 7 -16.48 35.30 -1.78
N ASN A 8 -17.19 34.78 -2.78
CA ASN A 8 -17.61 33.38 -2.87
C ASN A 8 -16.53 32.45 -3.47
N ALA A 9 -15.41 33.02 -3.95
CA ALA A 9 -14.28 32.27 -4.52
C ALA A 9 -13.34 31.65 -3.45
N LEU A 10 -13.58 31.88 -2.16
CA LEU A 10 -12.76 31.37 -1.05
C LEU A 10 -13.52 30.34 -0.19
N ARG A 11 -14.35 29.50 -0.81
CA ARG A 11 -14.91 28.29 -0.17
C ARG A 11 -13.77 27.31 0.16
N PRO A 12 -13.86 26.56 1.28
CA PRO A 12 -12.68 25.95 1.90
C PRO A 12 -12.14 24.77 1.06
N LEU A 13 -10.87 24.89 0.64
CA LEU A 13 -10.03 23.79 0.14
C LEU A 13 -9.80 22.69 1.19
N SER A 14 -10.31 22.85 2.41
CA SER A 14 -10.04 21.97 3.57
C SER A 14 -10.71 20.60 3.46
N GLY A 15 -11.88 20.49 2.81
CA GLY A 15 -12.60 19.22 2.68
C GLY A 15 -11.96 18.28 1.64
N ASP A 16 -11.47 18.86 0.55
CA ASP A 16 -10.89 18.11 -0.58
C ASP A 16 -9.47 17.60 -0.25
N THR A 17 -8.71 18.43 0.47
CA THR A 17 -7.38 18.06 0.98
C THR A 17 -7.45 16.98 2.07
N ALA A 18 -8.47 17.01 2.94
CA ALA A 18 -8.70 15.96 3.93
C ALA A 18 -9.06 14.61 3.28
N ARG A 19 -9.94 14.61 2.28
CA ARG A 19 -10.30 13.40 1.52
C ARG A 19 -9.09 12.79 0.80
N THR A 20 -8.35 13.62 0.06
CA THR A 20 -7.12 13.19 -0.66
C THR A 20 -6.10 12.56 0.29
N ARG A 21 -5.94 13.11 1.51
CA ARG A 21 -5.02 12.58 2.51
C ARG A 21 -5.49 11.23 3.06
N THR A 22 -6.79 11.06 3.26
CA THR A 22 -7.37 9.78 3.68
C THR A 22 -7.19 8.73 2.60
N ASP A 23 -7.47 9.07 1.34
CA ASP A 23 -7.31 8.15 0.20
C ASP A 23 -5.85 7.67 0.07
N ALA A 24 -4.89 8.59 0.20
CA ALA A 24 -3.46 8.25 0.21
C ALA A 24 -3.07 7.33 1.38
N LYS A 25 -3.69 7.51 2.56
CA LYS A 25 -3.45 6.65 3.71
C LYS A 25 -4.04 5.25 3.51
N LEU A 26 -5.24 5.15 2.92
CA LEU A 26 -5.86 3.88 2.59
C LEU A 26 -5.05 3.14 1.53
N GLN A 27 -4.57 3.83 0.51
CA GLN A 27 -3.67 3.25 -0.49
C GLN A 27 -2.41 2.66 0.16
N ALA A 28 -1.71 3.43 0.99
CA ALA A 28 -0.52 2.97 1.69
C ALA A 28 -0.80 1.74 2.58
N THR A 29 -1.98 1.71 3.21
CA THR A 29 -2.40 0.58 4.06
C THR A 29 -2.68 -0.67 3.22
N ALA A 30 -3.28 -0.51 2.05
CA ALA A 30 -3.55 -1.61 1.13
C ALA A 30 -2.25 -2.18 0.50
N GLU A 31 -1.29 -1.31 0.13
CA GLU A 31 0.06 -1.73 -0.30
C GLU A 31 0.78 -2.49 0.84
N GLU A 32 0.69 -2.02 2.08
CA GLU A 32 1.30 -2.70 3.22
C GLU A 32 0.67 -4.08 3.47
N PHE A 33 -0.65 -4.19 3.33
CA PHE A 33 -1.35 -5.47 3.42
C PHE A 33 -0.86 -6.47 2.37
N GLU A 34 -0.76 -6.05 1.10
CA GLU A 34 -0.25 -6.91 0.04
C GLU A 34 1.23 -7.27 0.26
N ALA A 35 2.05 -6.35 0.76
CA ALA A 35 3.45 -6.65 1.13
C ALA A 35 3.54 -7.74 2.22
N VAL A 36 2.70 -7.70 3.25
CA VAL A 36 2.67 -8.76 4.28
C VAL A 36 2.26 -10.11 3.68
N PHE A 37 1.25 -10.10 2.81
CA PHE A 37 0.82 -11.30 2.08
C PHE A 37 1.94 -11.88 1.22
N LEU A 38 2.57 -11.05 0.39
CA LEU A 38 3.68 -11.46 -0.48
C LEU A 38 4.85 -12.00 0.32
N ALA A 39 5.19 -11.40 1.46
CA ALA A 39 6.25 -11.92 2.33
C ALA A 39 5.93 -13.34 2.83
N GLN A 40 4.66 -13.65 3.13
CA GLN A 40 4.24 -15.00 3.51
C GLN A 40 4.34 -15.99 2.33
N VAL A 41 3.98 -15.55 1.13
CA VAL A 41 4.14 -16.36 -0.08
C VAL A 41 5.62 -16.64 -0.34
N LEU A 42 6.48 -15.63 -0.27
CA LEU A 42 7.93 -15.77 -0.48
C LEU A 42 8.56 -16.74 0.54
N ARG A 43 8.19 -16.64 1.83
CA ARG A 43 8.62 -17.61 2.86
C ARG A 43 8.22 -19.04 2.52
N GLY A 44 6.98 -19.24 2.06
CA GLY A 44 6.46 -20.54 1.66
C GLY A 44 7.14 -21.11 0.41
N LEU A 45 7.55 -20.24 -0.52
CA LEU A 45 8.33 -20.66 -1.69
C LEU A 45 9.78 -21.02 -1.32
N SER A 46 10.40 -20.29 -0.38
CA SER A 46 11.78 -20.57 0.05
C SER A 46 11.94 -21.85 0.86
N THR A 47 10.90 -22.30 1.57
CA THR A 47 10.95 -23.51 2.42
C THR A 47 11.09 -24.81 1.62
N GLY A 48 10.81 -24.80 0.32
CA GLY A 48 11.00 -25.95 -0.59
C GLY A 48 12.24 -25.86 -1.48
N LEU A 49 13.02 -24.77 -1.40
CA LEU A 49 14.23 -24.58 -2.18
C LEU A 49 15.42 -24.95 -1.29
N GLU A 50 15.97 -26.16 -1.46
CA GLU A 50 17.23 -26.54 -0.83
C GLU A 50 18.36 -25.64 -1.37
N ASP A 51 18.72 -24.64 -0.56
CA ASP A 51 20.02 -23.92 -0.58
C ASP A 51 20.44 -23.24 -1.91
N SER A 52 19.48 -22.79 -2.72
CA SER A 52 19.79 -22.44 -4.13
C SER A 52 19.13 -21.15 -4.65
N GLY A 53 19.25 -20.02 -3.94
CA GLY A 53 19.12 -18.74 -4.64
C GLY A 53 18.82 -17.48 -3.83
N PRO A 54 18.82 -16.32 -4.52
CA PRO A 54 18.68 -14.98 -3.90
C PRO A 54 17.41 -14.76 -3.08
N LEU A 55 16.41 -15.65 -3.19
CA LEU A 55 15.14 -15.58 -2.47
C LEU A 55 15.13 -16.36 -1.15
N ALA A 56 15.86 -17.47 -1.06
CA ALA A 56 15.92 -18.31 0.13
C ALA A 56 17.08 -17.92 1.06
N GLY A 57 18.10 -17.24 0.53
CA GLY A 57 19.38 -17.11 1.22
C GLY A 57 20.15 -18.44 1.18
N ASN A 58 21.33 -18.46 1.80
CA ASN A 58 21.99 -19.73 2.11
C ASN A 58 21.40 -20.27 3.42
N ASP A 59 21.47 -21.59 3.64
CA ASP A 59 21.06 -22.24 4.87
C ASP A 59 21.62 -21.51 6.10
N GLY A 60 20.71 -20.96 6.91
CA GLY A 60 21.05 -20.25 8.15
C GLY A 60 21.36 -18.76 8.00
N ASP A 61 21.06 -18.10 6.88
CA ASP A 61 21.17 -16.64 6.76
C ASP A 61 20.16 -15.93 7.70
N PRO A 62 20.61 -15.23 8.76
CA PRO A 62 19.72 -14.55 9.68
C PRO A 62 18.97 -13.38 9.05
N PHE A 63 19.34 -12.96 7.84
CA PHE A 63 18.71 -11.86 7.11
C PHE A 63 17.75 -12.30 6.01
N ALA A 64 17.58 -13.61 5.77
CA ALA A 64 16.70 -14.11 4.71
C ALA A 64 15.26 -13.58 4.86
N ASP A 65 14.69 -13.63 6.07
CA ASP A 65 13.36 -13.10 6.35
C ASP A 65 13.26 -11.59 6.10
N MET A 66 14.31 -10.83 6.46
CA MET A 66 14.36 -9.39 6.26
C MET A 66 14.43 -9.05 4.76
N LEU A 67 15.24 -9.79 4.00
CA LEU A 67 15.33 -9.64 2.55
C LEU A 67 14.00 -9.96 1.87
N GLN A 68 13.32 -11.02 2.28
CA GLN A 68 12.00 -11.38 1.75
C GLN A 68 10.95 -10.32 2.06
N GLN A 69 11.00 -9.68 3.24
CA GLN A 69 10.13 -8.56 3.56
C GLN A 69 10.39 -7.35 2.67
N GLU A 70 11.66 -7.01 2.40
CA GLU A 70 11.98 -5.90 1.51
C GLU A 70 11.61 -6.18 0.05
N TYR A 71 11.80 -7.42 -0.42
CA TYR A 71 11.29 -7.83 -1.74
C TYR A 71 9.78 -7.71 -1.81
N ALA A 72 9.05 -8.17 -0.79
CA ALA A 72 7.60 -8.09 -0.77
C ALA A 72 7.09 -6.63 -0.84
N LYS A 73 7.74 -5.72 -0.09
CA LYS A 73 7.45 -4.28 -0.15
C LYS A 73 7.72 -3.70 -1.53
N LEU A 74 8.86 -4.06 -2.14
CA LEU A 74 9.22 -3.58 -3.48
C LEU A 74 8.25 -4.09 -4.54
N ILE A 75 7.86 -5.37 -4.47
CA ILE A 75 6.91 -5.98 -5.39
C ILE A 75 5.55 -5.29 -5.28
N SER A 76 5.01 -5.13 -4.05
CA SER A 76 3.72 -4.46 -3.86
C SER A 76 3.73 -3.03 -4.39
N LYS A 77 4.76 -2.24 -4.06
CA LYS A 77 4.91 -0.86 -4.57
C LYS A 77 5.09 -0.77 -6.08
N SER A 78 5.59 -1.82 -6.72
CA SER A 78 5.79 -1.86 -8.18
C SER A 78 4.56 -2.35 -8.95
N GLY A 79 3.40 -2.48 -8.28
CA GLY A 79 2.14 -2.92 -8.85
C GLY A 79 1.65 -4.27 -8.34
N GLY A 80 2.50 -5.02 -7.63
CA GLY A 80 2.10 -6.21 -6.89
C GLY A 80 1.43 -7.28 -7.73
N ILE A 81 0.40 -7.91 -7.14
CA ILE A 81 -0.46 -8.89 -7.80
C ILE A 81 -1.91 -8.39 -7.94
N GLY A 82 -2.16 -7.12 -7.60
CA GLY A 82 -3.49 -6.50 -7.61
C GLY A 82 -4.31 -6.72 -6.33
N LEU A 83 -3.71 -7.29 -5.27
CA LEU A 83 -4.40 -7.47 -4.00
C LEU A 83 -4.57 -6.13 -3.27
N ALA A 84 -3.58 -5.24 -3.37
CA ALA A 84 -3.67 -3.89 -2.83
C ALA A 84 -4.88 -3.13 -3.42
N ASP A 85 -5.09 -3.20 -4.73
CA ASP A 85 -6.23 -2.55 -5.39
C ASP A 85 -7.58 -3.08 -4.91
N ALA A 86 -7.69 -4.41 -4.76
CA ALA A 86 -8.90 -5.06 -4.27
C ALA A 86 -9.21 -4.63 -2.83
N VAL A 87 -8.20 -4.61 -1.97
CA VAL A 87 -8.33 -4.19 -0.57
C VAL A 87 -8.68 -2.70 -0.46
N LEU A 88 -8.00 -1.85 -1.23
CA LEU A 88 -8.28 -0.41 -1.28
C LEU A 88 -9.74 -0.15 -1.67
N LYS A 89 -10.25 -0.86 -2.68
CA LYS A 89 -11.64 -0.74 -3.11
C LYS A 89 -12.62 -1.08 -1.99
N GLU A 90 -12.35 -2.10 -1.19
CA GLU A 90 -13.20 -2.44 -0.04
C GLU A 90 -13.06 -1.42 1.10
N MET A 91 -11.85 -0.93 1.38
CA MET A 91 -11.63 0.12 2.38
C MET A 91 -12.38 1.42 2.04
N LEU A 92 -12.36 1.84 0.77
CA LEU A 92 -13.07 3.04 0.32
C LEU A 92 -14.59 2.88 0.47
N LYS A 93 -15.15 1.72 0.10
CA LYS A 93 -16.58 1.43 0.33
C LYS A 93 -16.96 1.51 1.81
N MET A 94 -16.13 0.98 2.70
CA MET A 94 -16.38 1.03 4.14
C MET A 94 -16.39 2.48 4.65
N GLN A 95 -15.45 3.31 4.16
CA GLN A 95 -15.39 4.72 4.51
C GLN A 95 -16.61 5.51 4.03
N GLU A 96 -17.15 5.20 2.84
CA GLU A 96 -18.37 5.83 2.31
C GLU A 96 -19.61 5.49 3.14
N HIS A 97 -19.66 4.31 3.76
CA HIS A 97 -20.77 3.90 4.63
C HIS A 97 -20.72 4.51 6.04
N GLU A 98 -19.55 4.97 6.49
CA GLU A 98 -19.35 5.60 7.81
C GLU A 98 -19.46 7.14 7.78
N GLY A 99 -19.61 7.74 6.59
CA GLY A 99 -19.68 9.18 6.35
C GLY A 99 -21.08 9.78 6.31
#